data_AF-A0A453R6G4-F1
#
_entry.id   AF-A0A453R6G4-F1
#
_cell.length_a   1.000
_cell.length_b   1.000
_cell.length_c   1.000
_cell.angle_alpha   90.00
_cell.angle_beta   90.00
_cell.angle_gamma   90.00
#
_symmetry.space_group_name_H-M   'P 1'
#
loop_
_entity.id
_entity.type
_entity.pdbx_description
1 polymer ?
#
loop_
_entity_poly.entity_id
_entity_poly.type
_entity_poly.pdbx_seq_one_letter_code
_entity_poly.pdbx_strand_id
1 'polypeptide(L)'
;LQRGQLLTVPAYLVKRRKLHFHHLEQYDVDLILGCNGFIWVGEHVVVREIADLKEDEQKLSAEAETFTPIETRRHICRLANAARLLSALGFTLTVELIIQTAEASVSSNVEINDMLGAEFYVQTAEGEAKRRGDLLGKKR
;
A
#
# COMPACT_ATOMS: atom_id res chain seq x y z
N LEU A 1 9.93 -1.42 11.69
CA LEU A 1 8.59 -1.26 11.11
C LEU A 1 7.59 -1.27 12.26
N GLN A 2 6.92 -0.15 12.51
CA GLN A 2 5.95 0.02 13.59
C GLN A 2 4.74 0.80 13.04
N ARG A 3 3.59 0.76 13.73
CA ARG A 3 2.39 1.57 13.41
C ARG A 3 1.88 1.37 11.95
N GLY A 4 1.71 0.11 11.55
CA GLY A 4 1.27 -0.27 10.21
C GLY A 4 0.76 -1.71 10.12
N GLN A 5 0.59 -2.19 8.90
CA GLN A 5 0.16 -3.54 8.56
C GLN A 5 1.19 -4.25 7.67
N LEU A 6 1.50 -5.49 8.03
CA LEU A 6 2.27 -6.41 7.19
C LEU A 6 1.31 -7.33 6.43
N LEU A 7 1.51 -7.44 5.12
CA LEU A 7 0.75 -8.32 4.24
C LEU A 7 1.69 -9.37 3.65
N THR A 8 1.13 -10.54 3.37
CA THR A 8 1.81 -11.61 2.63
C THR A 8 1.08 -11.82 1.32
N VAL A 9 1.83 -11.78 0.22
CA VAL A 9 1.35 -12.00 -1.15
C VAL A 9 2.29 -12.99 -1.86
N PRO A 10 1.85 -13.66 -2.93
CA PRO A 10 2.74 -14.48 -3.73
C PRO A 10 3.91 -13.64 -4.29
N ALA A 11 5.15 -14.05 -4.00
CA ALA A 11 6.35 -13.28 -4.32
C ALA A 11 6.50 -12.93 -5.81
N TYR A 12 5.99 -13.78 -6.71
CA TYR A 12 6.04 -13.55 -8.16
C TYR A 12 5.18 -12.35 -8.62
N LEU A 13 4.27 -11.86 -7.78
CA LEU A 13 3.48 -10.65 -8.07
C LEU A 13 4.28 -9.37 -7.82
N VAL A 14 5.41 -9.42 -7.10
CA VAL A 14 6.25 -8.27 -6.81
C VAL A 14 7.43 -8.22 -7.78
N LYS A 15 7.49 -7.18 -8.61
CA LYS A 15 8.62 -6.99 -9.53
C LYS A 15 9.85 -6.44 -8.81
N ARG A 16 11.02 -6.98 -9.13
CA ARG A 16 12.31 -6.42 -8.72
C ARG A 16 12.49 -5.03 -9.36
N ARG A 17 12.76 -4.02 -8.54
CA ARG A 17 12.99 -2.62 -8.95
C ARG A 17 14.19 -2.06 -8.20
N LYS A 18 14.67 -0.88 -8.60
CA LYS A 18 15.77 -0.21 -7.88
C LYS A 18 15.32 0.34 -6.53
N LEU A 19 14.06 0.79 -6.46
CA LEU A 19 13.44 1.37 -5.27
C LEU A 19 12.25 0.49 -4.85
N HIS A 20 12.25 0.10 -3.58
CA HIS A 20 11.21 -0.72 -2.96
C HIS A 20 10.52 -0.01 -1.79
N PHE A 21 11.06 1.15 -1.37
CA PHE A 21 10.55 1.97 -0.29
C PHE A 21 9.94 3.22 -0.90
N HIS A 22 8.67 3.47 -0.62
CA HIS A 22 7.92 4.55 -1.21
C HIS A 22 7.22 5.34 -0.11
N HIS A 23 7.59 6.60 0.02
CA HIS A 23 6.84 7.54 0.82
C HIS A 23 5.69 8.12 -0.01
N LEU A 24 4.46 7.96 0.47
CA LEU A 24 3.26 8.47 -0.17
C LEU A 24 2.79 9.74 0.56
N GLU A 25 3.36 10.89 0.20
CA GLU A 25 3.14 12.19 0.86
C GLU A 25 1.65 12.53 1.07
N GLN A 26 0.82 12.26 0.05
CA GLN A 26 -0.62 12.55 0.09
C GLN A 26 -1.39 11.76 1.16
N TYR A 27 -0.85 10.61 1.56
CA TYR A 27 -1.50 9.67 2.47
C TYR A 27 -0.83 9.64 3.84
N ASP A 28 0.35 10.27 3.99
CA ASP A 28 1.23 10.18 5.16
C ASP A 28 1.58 8.73 5.53
N VAL A 29 1.86 7.92 4.49
CA VAL A 29 2.07 6.47 4.58
C VAL A 29 3.33 6.05 3.85
N ASP A 30 4.11 5.15 4.45
CA ASP A 30 5.19 4.43 3.82
C ASP A 30 4.72 3.06 3.30
N LEU A 31 4.97 2.83 2.02
CA LEU A 31 4.70 1.57 1.32
C LEU A 31 6.02 0.90 0.95
N ILE A 32 6.22 -0.32 1.45
CA ILE A 32 7.41 -1.13 1.16
C ILE A 32 6.99 -2.39 0.42
N LEU A 33 7.52 -2.59 -0.79
CA LEU A 33 7.24 -3.75 -1.62
C LEU A 33 8.41 -4.75 -1.56
N GLY A 34 8.39 -5.66 -0.59
CA GLY A 34 9.43 -6.69 -0.45
C GLY A 34 9.38 -7.72 -1.58
N CYS A 35 10.52 -7.97 -2.23
CA CYS A 35 10.64 -8.97 -3.31
C CYS A 35 10.33 -10.42 -2.87
N ASN A 36 10.23 -10.66 -1.57
CA ASN A 36 9.84 -11.93 -0.96
C ASN A 36 8.32 -12.08 -0.81
N GLY A 37 7.53 -11.11 -1.28
CA GLY A 37 6.08 -11.12 -1.11
C GLY A 37 5.61 -10.55 0.22
N PHE A 38 6.49 -9.95 1.02
CA PHE A 38 6.06 -9.16 2.18
C PHE A 38 5.86 -7.71 1.78
N ILE A 39 4.64 -7.21 2.00
CA ILE A 39 4.28 -5.82 1.74
C ILE A 39 4.03 -5.15 3.08
N TRP A 40 4.71 -4.04 3.34
CA TRP A 40 4.46 -3.22 4.53
C TRP A 40 3.75 -1.92 4.15
N VAL A 41 2.69 -1.59 4.89
CA VAL A 41 1.96 -0.33 4.75
C VAL A 41 1.85 0.28 6.15
N GLY A 42 2.50 1.41 6.41
CA GLY A 42 2.51 2.01 7.74
C GLY A 42 2.57 3.52 7.71
N GLU A 43 2.32 4.14 8.86
CA GLU A 43 2.50 5.58 9.03
C GLU A 43 3.91 6.01 8.65
N HIS A 44 4.03 7.15 7.97
CA HIS A 44 5.34 7.69 7.63
C HIS A 44 6.09 8.08 8.90
N VAL A 45 7.35 7.64 9.00
CA VAL A 45 8.25 8.04 10.10
C VAL A 45 9.43 8.77 9.51
N VAL A 46 9.58 10.05 9.85
CA VAL A 46 10.77 10.84 9.50
C VAL A 46 11.94 10.28 10.30
N VAL A 47 12.75 9.43 9.68
CA VAL A 47 14.03 9.00 10.24
C VAL A 47 14.98 10.18 10.16
N ARG A 48 15.06 10.99 11.22
CA ARG A 48 16.18 11.94 11.38
C ARG A 48 17.46 11.11 11.44
N GLU A 49 18.44 11.44 10.59
CA GLU A 49 19.73 10.77 10.56
C GLU A 49 20.31 10.70 11.98
N ILE A 50 20.41 9.47 12.50
CA ILE A 50 21.08 9.15 13.76
C ILE A 50 22.58 9.22 13.46
N ALA A 51 23.12 10.42 13.31
CA ALA A 51 24.56 10.66 13.27
C ALA A 51 25.14 10.91 14.66
N ASP A 52 24.32 11.19 15.67
CA ASP A 52 24.76 11.35 17.05
C ASP A 52 23.78 10.67 18.01
N LEU A 53 24.33 10.13 19.09
CA LEU A 53 23.66 9.47 20.24
C LEU A 53 23.57 7.94 20.14
N LYS A 54 24.73 7.33 20.42
CA LYS A 54 24.82 6.08 21.19
C LYS A 54 24.19 6.32 22.58
N GLU A 55 22.87 6.24 22.72
CA GLU A 55 22.14 6.22 24.00
C GLU A 55 20.65 6.29 23.67
N ASP A 56 19.95 5.19 23.41
CA ASP A 56 18.47 5.21 23.37
C ASP A 56 17.80 3.82 23.34
N GLU A 57 18.37 2.83 24.04
CA GLU A 57 17.58 1.65 24.44
C GLU A 57 16.40 2.02 25.37
N GLN A 58 16.36 3.28 25.86
CA GLN A 58 15.31 3.82 26.72
C GLN A 58 14.21 4.62 25.99
N LYS A 59 14.35 4.98 24.70
CA LYS A 59 13.25 5.62 23.94
C LYS A 59 12.18 4.65 23.45
N LEU A 60 12.48 3.35 23.40
CA LEU A 60 11.53 2.30 23.03
C LEU A 60 10.32 2.20 23.98
N SER A 61 10.38 2.76 25.20
CA SER A 61 9.29 2.74 26.17
C SER A 61 8.55 4.08 26.34
N ALA A 62 9.02 5.17 25.72
CA ALA A 62 8.42 6.51 25.87
C ALA A 62 7.46 6.90 24.73
N GLU A 63 7.36 6.07 23.68
CA GLU A 63 6.42 6.24 22.56
C GLU A 63 5.01 5.68 22.87
N ALA A 64 4.81 5.19 24.09
CA ALA A 64 3.52 4.76 24.61
C ALA A 64 2.65 5.99 24.89
N GLU A 65 2.02 6.55 23.83
CA GLU A 65 0.68 7.18 23.84
C GLU A 65 0.34 7.99 22.58
N THR A 66 1.22 8.09 21.58
CA THR A 66 0.84 8.72 20.29
C THR A 66 0.11 7.72 19.40
N PHE A 67 -1.21 7.75 19.48
CA PHE A 67 -2.07 7.01 18.56
C PHE A 67 -1.87 7.53 17.13
N THR A 68 -1.78 6.62 16.15
CA THR A 68 -1.82 7.02 14.73
C THR A 68 -3.10 7.83 14.48
N PRO A 69 -3.10 8.90 13.67
CA PRO A 69 -4.34 9.60 13.36
C PRO A 69 -5.37 8.69 12.68
N ILE A 70 -6.67 8.94 12.91
CA ILE A 70 -7.74 8.13 12.30
C ILE A 70 -7.70 8.17 10.77
N GLU A 71 -7.40 9.33 10.19
CA GLU A 71 -7.28 9.47 8.74
C GLU A 71 -6.11 8.67 8.18
N THR A 72 -4.93 8.74 8.81
CA THR A 72 -3.77 7.93 8.42
C THR A 72 -4.08 6.43 8.53
N ARG A 73 -4.79 5.99 9.58
CA ARG A 73 -5.27 4.60 9.66
C ARG A 73 -6.19 4.21 8.51
N ARG A 74 -7.11 5.09 8.11
CA ARG A 74 -8.00 4.85 6.96
C ARG A 74 -7.18 4.69 5.68
N HIS A 75 -6.17 5.53 5.46
CA HIS A 75 -5.26 5.39 4.33
C HIS A 75 -4.50 4.06 4.34
N ILE A 76 -3.91 3.69 5.49
CA ILE A 76 -3.20 2.42 5.66
C ILE A 76 -4.12 1.25 5.32
N CYS A 77 -5.34 1.21 5.88
CA CYS A 77 -6.28 0.13 5.63
C CYS A 77 -6.72 0.06 4.16
N ARG A 78 -6.99 1.21 3.54
CA ARG A 78 -7.40 1.29 2.13
C ARG A 78 -6.31 0.82 1.18
N LEU A 79 -5.08 1.30 1.37
CA LEU A 79 -3.91 0.86 0.58
C LEU A 79 -3.61 -0.63 0.80
N ALA A 80 -3.73 -1.11 2.03
CA ALA A 80 -3.56 -2.53 2.34
C ALA A 80 -4.62 -3.40 1.67
N ASN A 81 -5.89 -2.97 1.65
CA ASN A 81 -6.97 -3.68 0.98
C ASN A 81 -6.81 -3.67 -0.55
N ALA A 82 -6.36 -2.56 -1.13
CA ALA A 82 -5.98 -2.51 -2.54
C ALA A 82 -4.91 -3.55 -2.88
N ALA A 83 -3.84 -3.65 -2.09
CA ALA A 83 -2.80 -4.67 -2.29
C ALA A 83 -3.33 -6.11 -2.15
N ARG A 84 -4.20 -6.38 -1.16
CA ARG A 84 -4.85 -7.70 -0.98
C ARG A 84 -5.70 -8.07 -2.19
N LEU A 85 -6.54 -7.15 -2.66
CA LEU A 85 -7.43 -7.36 -3.81
C LEU A 85 -6.65 -7.61 -5.09
N LEU A 86 -5.62 -6.79 -5.37
CA LEU A 86 -4.77 -6.97 -6.54
C LEU A 86 -4.03 -8.31 -6.49
N SER A 87 -3.55 -8.70 -5.31
CA SER A 87 -2.93 -10.00 -5.10
C SER A 87 -3.90 -11.16 -5.37
N ALA A 88 -5.14 -11.05 -4.89
CA ALA A 88 -6.17 -12.06 -5.08
C ALA A 88 -6.62 -12.18 -6.55
N LEU A 89 -6.60 -11.08 -7.31
CA LEU A 89 -6.80 -11.07 -8.77
C LEU A 89 -5.56 -11.55 -9.56
N GLY A 90 -4.44 -11.83 -8.90
CA GLY A 90 -3.20 -12.27 -9.54
C GLY A 90 -2.50 -11.17 -10.36
N PHE A 91 -2.74 -9.90 -10.04
CA PHE A 91 -2.11 -8.78 -10.72
C PHE A 91 -0.74 -8.46 -10.14
N THR A 92 0.18 -8.01 -11.01
CA THR A 92 1.48 -7.51 -10.55
C THR A 92 1.27 -6.31 -9.64
N LEU A 93 1.86 -6.33 -8.46
CA LEU A 93 1.81 -5.24 -7.51
C LEU A 93 2.84 -4.17 -7.88
N THR A 94 2.34 -3.00 -8.25
CA THR A 94 3.13 -1.78 -8.37
C THR A 94 2.50 -0.70 -7.51
N VAL A 95 3.31 0.29 -7.10
CA VAL A 95 2.85 1.40 -6.28
C VAL A 95 1.71 2.15 -6.96
N GLU A 96 1.87 2.41 -8.26
CA GLU A 96 0.89 3.14 -9.06
C GLU A 96 -0.45 2.40 -9.10
N LEU A 97 -0.43 1.07 -9.28
CA LEU A 97 -1.66 0.28 -9.33
C LEU A 97 -2.34 0.21 -7.96
N ILE A 98 -1.57 0.10 -6.88
CA ILE A 98 -2.11 0.11 -5.51
C ILE A 98 -2.80 1.45 -5.21
N ILE A 99 -2.16 2.57 -5.55
CA ILE A 99 -2.74 3.92 -5.38
C ILE A 99 -3.99 4.07 -6.24
N GLN A 100 -3.93 3.69 -7.52
CA GLN A 100 -5.08 3.77 -8.43
C GLN A 100 -6.27 2.95 -7.92
N THR A 101 -6.05 1.74 -7.41
CA THR A 101 -7.12 0.92 -6.83
C THR A 101 -7.67 1.54 -5.54
N ALA A 102 -6.83 2.13 -4.70
CA ALA A 102 -7.28 2.86 -3.51
C ALA A 102 -8.14 4.08 -3.89
N GLU A 103 -7.73 4.88 -4.86
CA GLU A 103 -8.47 6.05 -5.35
C GLU A 103 -9.75 5.67 -6.09
N ALA A 104 -9.75 4.55 -6.82
CA ALA A 104 -10.94 4.00 -7.45
C ALA A 104 -11.98 3.59 -6.41
N SER A 105 -11.57 3.04 -5.26
CA SER A 105 -12.51 2.75 -4.17
C SER A 105 -13.20 4.01 -3.65
N VAL A 106 -12.47 5.13 -3.55
CA VAL A 106 -13.03 6.43 -3.15
C VAL A 106 -13.99 6.94 -4.21
N SER A 107 -13.58 6.89 -5.47
CA SER A 107 -14.36 7.40 -6.61
C SER A 107 -15.66 6.61 -6.84
N SER A 108 -15.64 5.30 -6.57
CA SER A 108 -16.80 4.42 -6.62
C SER A 108 -17.62 4.40 -5.32
N ASN A 109 -17.27 5.24 -4.34
CA ASN A 109 -17.92 5.32 -3.04
C ASN A 109 -17.99 3.96 -2.29
N VAL A 110 -16.91 3.17 -2.42
CA VAL A 110 -16.74 1.89 -1.73
C VAL A 110 -16.03 2.13 -0.40
N GLU A 111 -16.69 1.74 0.68
CA GLU A 111 -16.11 1.83 2.01
C GLU A 111 -14.98 0.81 2.20
N ILE A 112 -14.06 1.10 3.12
CA ILE A 112 -12.82 0.32 3.30
C ILE A 112 -13.10 -1.16 3.59
N ASN A 113 -14.13 -1.43 4.39
CA ASN A 113 -14.63 -2.77 4.73
C ASN A 113 -15.22 -3.51 3.52
N ASP A 114 -15.78 -2.78 2.56
CA ASP A 114 -16.46 -3.36 1.39
C ASP A 114 -15.52 -3.55 0.19
N MET A 115 -14.29 -3.00 0.25
CA MET A 115 -13.27 -3.19 -0.80
C MET A 115 -12.93 -4.66 -1.08
N LEU A 116 -13.15 -5.57 -0.15
CA LEU A 116 -12.91 -7.01 -0.38
C LEU A 116 -14.17 -7.76 -0.85
N GLY A 117 -15.25 -7.04 -1.15
CA GLY A 117 -16.50 -7.58 -1.69
C GLY A 117 -16.44 -7.89 -3.18
N ALA A 118 -17.24 -8.87 -3.63
CA ALA A 118 -17.23 -9.37 -5.01
C ALA A 118 -17.45 -8.27 -6.07
N GLU A 119 -18.29 -7.28 -5.76
CA GLU A 119 -18.56 -6.16 -6.67
C GLU A 119 -17.27 -5.38 -7.01
N PHE A 120 -16.50 -5.00 -5.99
CA PHE A 120 -15.28 -4.22 -6.21
C PHE A 120 -14.16 -5.05 -6.87
N TYR A 121 -14.14 -6.37 -6.64
CA TYR A 121 -13.26 -7.29 -7.39
C TYR A 121 -13.55 -7.26 -8.89
N VAL A 122 -14.83 -7.38 -9.28
CA VAL A 122 -15.27 -7.35 -10.68
C VAL A 122 -14.93 -5.99 -11.30
N GLN A 123 -15.31 -4.89 -10.64
CA GLN A 123 -15.01 -3.54 -11.11
C GLN A 123 -13.50 -3.32 -11.33
N THR A 124 -12.67 -3.77 -10.40
CA THR A 124 -11.20 -3.63 -10.52
C THR A 124 -10.66 -4.48 -11.66
N ALA A 125 -11.14 -5.71 -11.84
CA ALA A 125 -10.72 -6.58 -12.92
C ALA A 125 -11.11 -6.04 -14.30
N GLU A 126 -12.34 -5.54 -14.45
CA GLU A 126 -12.83 -4.91 -15.67
C GLU A 126 -12.05 -3.63 -16.01
N GLY A 127 -11.77 -2.79 -15.01
CA GLY A 127 -10.96 -1.59 -15.17
C GLY A 127 -9.54 -1.92 -15.65
N GLU A 128 -8.90 -2.93 -15.07
CA GLU A 128 -7.57 -3.38 -15.48
C GLU A 128 -7.58 -4.01 -16.89
N ALA A 129 -8.62 -4.78 -17.24
CA ALA A 129 -8.79 -5.34 -18.58
C ALA A 129 -8.93 -4.24 -19.64
N LYS A 130 -9.76 -3.23 -19.36
CA LYS A 130 -9.92 -2.06 -20.23
C LYS A 130 -8.61 -1.30 -20.41
N ARG A 131 -7.91 -1.00 -19.31
CA ARG A 131 -6.60 -0.30 -19.34
C ARG A 131 -5.59 -1.03 -20.22
N ARG A 132 -5.51 -2.36 -20.13
CA ARG A 132 -4.62 -3.18 -20.98
C ARG A 132 -5.08 -3.19 -22.43
N GLY A 133 -6.38 -3.25 -22.70
CA GLY A 133 -6.96 -3.13 -24.03
C GLY A 133 -6.57 -1.82 -24.71
N ASP A 134 -6.71 -0.70 -24.01
CA ASP A 134 -6.38 0.63 -24.53
C ASP A 134 -4.88 0.76 -24.87
N LEU A 135 -4.00 0.17 -24.06
CA LEU A 135 -2.55 0.14 -24.33
C LEU A 135 -2.18 -0.67 -25.58
N LEU A 136 -2.95 -1.72 -25.89
CA LEU A 136 -2.77 -2.53 -27.09
C LEU A 136 -3.36 -1.83 -28.32
N GLY A 137 -4.51 -1.16 -28.18
CA GLY A 137 -5.15 -0.40 -29.25
C GLY A 137 -4.35 0.82 -29.71
N LYS A 138 -3.69 1.53 -28.79
CA LYS A 138 -2.83 2.70 -29.10
C LYS A 138 -1.53 2.35 -29.85
N LYS A 139 -1.17 1.07 -29.96
CA LYS A 139 0.02 0.60 -30.68
C LYS A 139 -0.26 0.19 -32.13
N ARG A 140 -1.50 0.30 -32.60
CA ARG A 140 -1.91 0.01 -33.98
C ARG A 140 -2.13 1.27 -34.78
#